data_AF-A0A4Q0ZCX1-F1
#
_entry.id   AF-A0A4Q0ZCX1-F1
#
_cell.length_a   1.000
_cell.length_b   1.000
_cell.length_c   1.000
_cell.angle_alpha   90.00
_cell.angle_beta   90.00
_cell.angle_gamma   90.00
#
_symmetry.space_group_name_H-M   'P 1'
#
loop_
_entity.id
_entity.type
_entity.pdbx_description
1 polymer ?
#
loop_
_entity_poly.entity_id
_entity_poly.type
_entity_poly.pdbx_seq_one_letter_code
_entity_poly.pdbx_strand_id
1 'polypeptide(L)' 'MKFDLELQKEAAKIGMTATLGATVVTSMFMKNSVAKKVHVVAGVAFCGFALWHHMLYQPKKSKQLKQ' A
#
# COMPACT_ATOMS: atom_id res chain seq x y z
N MET A 1 -7.84 -6.27 22.15
CA MET A 1 -6.75 -5.36 21.75
C MET A 1 -7.25 -4.53 20.56
N LYS A 2 -7.75 -3.30 20.78
CA LYS A 2 -8.19 -2.39 19.68
C LYS A 2 -7.01 -1.66 19.00
N PHE A 3 -5.86 -1.65 19.67
CA PHE A 3 -4.61 -1.03 19.19
C PHE A 3 -4.07 -1.62 17.89
N ASP A 4 -4.44 -2.85 17.54
CA ASP A 4 -3.88 -3.54 16.38
C ASP A 4 -4.41 -2.98 15.04
N LEU A 5 -5.69 -2.59 14.96
CA LEU A 5 -6.28 -2.11 13.71
C LEU A 5 -5.84 -0.69 13.34
N GLU A 6 -5.75 0.21 14.33
CA GLU A 6 -5.25 1.57 14.10
C GLU A 6 -3.77 1.56 13.73
N LEU A 7 -2.96 0.74 14.42
CA LEU A 7 -1.57 0.51 14.06
C LEU A 7 -1.42 -0.05 12.65
N GLN A 8 -2.24 -1.04 12.26
CA GLN A 8 -2.23 -1.58 10.90
C GLN A 8 -2.61 -0.54 9.83
N LYS A 9 -3.58 0.34 10.12
CA LYS A 9 -3.96 1.45 9.22
C LYS A 9 -2.83 2.45 9.04
N GLU A 10 -2.18 2.82 10.15
CA GLU A 10 -1.05 3.74 10.13
C GLU A 10 0.16 3.13 9.41
N ALA A 11 0.46 1.85 9.67
CA ALA A 11 1.48 1.10 8.95
C ALA A 11 1.18 1.01 7.44
N ALA A 12 -0.08 0.76 7.06
CA ALA A 12 -0.48 0.76 5.66
C ALA A 12 -0.28 2.13 5.01
N LYS A 13 -0.62 3.21 5.72
CA LYS A 13 -0.42 4.59 5.26
C LYS A 13 1.05 4.94 5.08
N ILE A 14 1.89 4.59 6.06
CA ILE A 14 3.36 4.78 5.98
C ILE A 14 3.95 3.95 4.84
N GLY A 15 3.50 2.70 4.67
CA GLY A 15 3.90 1.84 3.56
C GLY A 15 3.54 2.44 2.20
N MET A 16 2.34 2.99 2.05
CA MET A 16 1.92 3.71 0.84
C MET A 16 2.80 4.93 0.56
N THR A 17 3.07 5.78 1.56
CA THR A 17 3.86 7.00 1.34
C THR A 17 5.31 6.67 1.01
N ALA A 18 5.92 5.69 1.70
CA ALA A 18 7.29 5.26 1.44
C ALA A 18 7.44 4.67 0.02
N THR A 19 6.53 3.76 -0.37
CA THR A 19 6.57 3.13 -1.71
C THR A 19 6.26 4.13 -2.82
N LEU A 20 5.37 5.10 -2.60
CA LEU A 20 5.12 6.21 -3.52
C LEU A 20 6.35 7.12 -3.68
N GLY A 21 7.03 7.46 -2.56
CA GLY A 21 8.27 8.22 -2.62
C GLY A 21 9.34 7.50 -3.44
N ALA A 22 9.49 6.18 -3.24
CA ALA A 22 10.41 5.35 -4.01
C ALA A 22 10.06 5.31 -5.51
N THR A 23 8.77 5.18 -5.89
CA THR A 23 8.37 5.19 -7.31
C THR A 23 8.62 6.56 -7.95
N VAL A 24 8.39 7.66 -7.24
CA VAL A 24 8.68 9.03 -7.72
C VAL A 24 10.18 9.26 -7.90
N VAL A 25 11.01 8.84 -6.94
CA VAL A 25 12.46 8.99 -7.09
C VAL A 25 12.97 8.13 -8.24
N THR A 26 12.53 6.88 -8.34
CA THR A 26 12.98 5.96 -9.40
C THR A 26 12.47 6.31 -10.79
N SER A 27 11.34 7.01 -10.91
CA SER A 27 10.82 7.47 -12.21
C SER A 27 11.74 8.49 -12.88
N MET A 28 12.47 9.30 -12.09
CA MET A 28 13.49 10.23 -12.61
C MET A 28 14.72 9.52 -13.20
N PHE A 29 14.92 8.22 -12.89
CA PHE A 29 16.12 7.46 -13.31
C PHE A 29 15.79 6.24 -14.19
N MET A 30 14.68 6.24 -14.93
CA MET A 30 14.21 5.10 -15.74
C MET A 30 15.13 4.64 -16.89
N LYS A 31 16.15 5.44 -17.26
CA LYS A 31 17.19 5.02 -18.22
C LYS A 31 18.08 3.89 -17.66
N ASN A 32 18.19 3.77 -16.34
CA ASN A 32 18.92 2.70 -15.68
C ASN A 32 18.03 1.45 -15.52
N SER A 33 18.49 0.31 -16.01
CA SER A 33 17.78 -0.98 -15.92
C SER A 33 17.46 -1.40 -14.48
N VAL A 34 18.33 -1.05 -13.51
CA VAL A 34 18.07 -1.33 -12.09
C VAL A 34 16.95 -0.43 -11.56
N ALA A 35 17.03 0.88 -11.79
CA ALA A 35 15.98 1.82 -11.37
C ALA A 35 14.61 1.46 -11.96
N LYS A 36 14.57 0.98 -13.21
CA LYS A 36 13.35 0.48 -13.85
C LYS A 36 12.76 -0.73 -13.12
N LYS A 37 13.59 -1.69 -12.72
CA LYS A 37 13.14 -2.85 -11.91
C LYS A 37 12.63 -2.41 -10.55
N VAL A 38 13.36 -1.52 -9.87
CA VAL A 38 12.95 -0.98 -8.56
C VAL A 38 11.64 -0.21 -8.67
N HIS A 39 11.45 0.60 -9.71
CA HIS A 39 10.20 1.33 -9.94
C HIS A 39 9.00 0.38 -10.05
N VAL A 40 9.13 -0.71 -10.81
CA VAL A 40 8.06 -1.72 -10.95
C VAL A 40 7.78 -2.41 -9.63
N VAL A 41 8.81 -2.85 -8.89
CA VAL A 41 8.64 -3.52 -7.59
C VAL A 41 8.00 -2.56 -6.57
N ALA A 42 8.46 -1.32 -6.51
CA ALA A 42 7.89 -0.29 -5.64
C ALA A 42 6.43 0.02 -6.01
N GLY A 43 6.08 0.02 -7.30
CA GLY A 43 4.71 0.18 -7.78
C GLY A 43 3.80 -0.98 -7.36
N VAL A 44 4.26 -2.23 -7.49
CA VAL A 44 3.51 -3.40 -7.02
C VAL A 44 3.31 -3.35 -5.51
N ALA A 45 4.35 -2.98 -4.75
CA ALA A 45 4.25 -2.81 -3.30
C ALA A 45 3.26 -1.69 -2.92
N PHE A 46 3.27 -0.57 -3.63
CA PHE A 46 2.31 0.52 -3.45
C PHE A 46 0.87 0.05 -3.67
N CYS A 47 0.59 -0.70 -4.74
CA CYS A 47 -0.72 -1.29 -4.98
C CYS A 47 -1.13 -2.24 -3.85
N GLY A 48 -0.21 -3.08 -3.34
CA GLY A 48 -0.45 -3.95 -2.19
C GLY A 48 -0.83 -3.17 -0.93
N PHE A 49 -0.06 -2.15 -0.58
CA PHE A 49 -0.37 -1.28 0.57
C PHE A 49 -1.67 -0.49 0.39
N ALA A 50 -1.99 -0.04 -0.83
CA ALA A 50 -3.23 0.65 -1.13
C ALA A 50 -4.45 -0.26 -0.94
N LEU A 51 -4.37 -1.50 -1.42
CA LEU A 51 -5.41 -2.51 -1.21
C LEU A 51 -5.55 -2.86 0.27
N TRP A 52 -4.43 -3.09 0.96
CA TRP A 52 -4.43 -3.37 2.40
C TRP A 52 -5.02 -2.20 3.21
N HIS A 53 -4.61 -0.96 2.92
CA HIS A 53 -5.17 0.25 3.49
C HIS A 53 -6.69 0.32 3.26
N HIS A 54 -7.15 0.07 2.02
CA HIS A 54 -8.58 0.07 1.74
C HIS A 54 -9.34 -1.00 2.54
N MET A 55 -8.83 -2.23 2.60
CA MET A 55 -9.45 -3.33 3.34
C MET A 55 -9.53 -3.07 4.85
N LEU A 56 -8.51 -2.46 5.44
CA LEU A 56 -8.49 -2.10 6.86
C LEU A 56 -9.48 -0.99 7.21
N TYR A 57 -9.76 -0.09 6.26
CA TYR A 57 -10.72 0.99 6.42
C TYR A 57 -12.15 0.56 6.15
N GLN A 58 -12.38 -0.55 5.43
CA GLN A 58 -13.72 -1.14 5.38
C GLN A 58 -14.10 -1.65 6.78
N PRO A 59 -15.21 -1.16 7.38
CA PRO A 59 -15.76 -1.84 8.55
C PRO A 59 -16.07 -3.27 8.12
N LYS A 60 -15.76 -4.27 8.96
CA LYS A 60 -16.17 -5.66 8.72
C LYS A 60 -17.65 -5.62 8.35
N LYS A 61 -17.98 -5.76 7.06
CA LYS A 61 -19.33 -6.16 6.67
C LYS A 61 -19.48 -7.53 7.29
N SER A 62 -20.05 -7.58 8.49
CA SER A 62 -20.89 -8.69 8.87
C SER A 62 -21.74 -8.93 7.63
N LYS A 63 -21.57 -10.10 7.01
CA LYS A 63 -22.50 -10.57 6.00
C LYS A 63 -23.86 -10.57 6.70
N GLN A 64 -24.57 -9.45 6.62
CA GLN A 64 -26.02 -9.41 6.72
C GLN A 64 -26.47 -10.12 5.45
N LEU A 65 -26.37 -11.45 5.48
CA LEU A 65 -27.10 -12.35 4.63
C LEU A 65 -28.56 -12.12 5.03
N LYS A 66 -29.20 -11.14 4.40
CA LYS A 66 -30.65 -11.01 4.44
C LYS A 66 -31.17 -11.96 3.36
N GLN A 67 -31.47 -13.18 3.76
CA GLN A 67 -32.39 -14.09 3.09
C GLN A 67 -33.54 -14.30 4.05
#